data_AF-A0A2M7CY47-F1
#
_entry.id   AF-A0A2M7CY47-F1
#
_cell.length_a   1.000
_cell.length_b   1.000
_cell.length_c   1.000
_cell.angle_alpha   90.00
_cell.angle_beta   90.00
_cell.angle_gamma   90.00
#
_symmetry.space_group_name_H-M   'P 1'
#
loop_
_entity.id
_entity.type
_entity.pdbx_description
1 polymer ?
#
loop_
_entity_poly.entity_id
_entity_poly.type
_entity_poly.pdbx_seq_one_letter_code
_entity_poly.pdbx_strand_id
1 'polypeptide(L)'
;MYDAINALLGSYAVNGHAKYILAPYVARVSLEMNHMYADLNFKSRSEMGRFMMKNFPKLAEQKPKEKLWKKFLYDMIGAVAPACGNCDDQETCFKCIVSEMSA
;
A
#
# COMPACT_ATOMS: atom_id res chain seq x y z
N MET A 1 13.68 3.91 -0.41
CA MET A 1 12.26 3.53 -0.19
C MET A 1 11.38 3.99 -1.35
N TYR A 2 11.41 5.28 -1.72
CA TYR A 2 10.70 5.79 -2.90
C TYR A 2 10.91 4.94 -4.16
N ASP A 3 12.16 4.75 -4.57
CA ASP A 3 12.50 4.06 -5.82
C ASP A 3 12.03 2.61 -5.85
N ALA A 4 12.10 1.92 -4.71
CA ALA A 4 11.63 0.54 -4.57
C ALA A 4 10.11 0.44 -4.73
N ILE A 5 9.34 1.31 -4.08
CA ILE A 5 7.88 1.35 -4.21
C ILE A 5 7.48 1.77 -5.63
N ASN A 6 8.16 2.78 -6.19
CA ASN A 6 7.90 3.25 -7.54
C ASN A 6 8.19 2.17 -8.59
N ALA A 7 9.32 1.47 -8.46
CA ALA A 7 9.67 0.34 -9.33
C ALA A 7 8.67 -0.81 -9.20
N LEU A 8 8.26 -1.15 -7.97
CA LEU A 8 7.21 -2.13 -7.72
C LEU A 8 5.93 -1.72 -8.44
N LEU A 9 5.35 -0.56 -8.13
CA LEU A 9 4.12 -0.08 -8.77
C LEU A 9 4.24 0.00 -10.30
N GLY A 10 5.37 0.48 -10.80
CA GLY A 10 5.65 0.57 -12.23
C GLY A 10 5.72 -0.77 -12.94
N SER A 11 6.12 -1.85 -12.26
CA SER A 11 6.13 -3.22 -12.81
C SER A 11 4.72 -3.84 -12.90
N TYR A 12 3.78 -3.40 -12.04
CA TYR A 12 2.39 -3.86 -12.02
C TYR A 12 1.40 -2.88 -12.68
N ALA A 13 1.90 -1.78 -13.26
CA ALA A 13 1.08 -0.77 -13.90
C ALA A 13 0.38 -1.32 -15.15
N VAL A 14 -0.92 -1.01 -15.30
CA VAL A 14 -1.73 -1.47 -16.44
C VAL A 14 -1.36 -0.76 -17.76
N ASN A 15 -0.82 0.46 -17.70
CA ASN A 15 -0.45 1.25 -18.86
C ASN A 15 0.66 2.26 -18.54
N GLY A 16 1.12 3.00 -19.56
CA GLY A 16 2.16 4.02 -19.40
C GLY A 16 1.78 5.15 -18.45
N HIS A 17 0.51 5.58 -18.41
CA HIS A 17 0.06 6.61 -17.47
C HIS A 17 0.15 6.13 -16.01
N ALA A 18 -0.30 4.91 -15.74
CA ALA A 18 -0.17 4.30 -14.42
C ALA A 18 1.30 4.13 -14.00
N LYS A 19 2.18 3.78 -14.96
CA LYS A 19 3.61 3.58 -14.70
C LYS A 19 4.39 4.88 -14.48
N TYR A 20 4.16 5.90 -15.29
CA TYR A 20 5.00 7.10 -15.31
C TYR A 20 4.40 8.28 -14.53
N ILE A 21 3.10 8.26 -14.24
CA ILE A 21 2.41 9.33 -13.50
C ILE A 21 1.91 8.83 -12.15
N LEU A 22 1.14 7.73 -12.14
CA LEU A 22 0.50 7.28 -10.90
C LEU A 22 1.47 6.56 -9.96
N ALA A 23 2.32 5.66 -10.46
CA ALA A 23 3.32 4.98 -9.64
C ALA A 23 4.22 5.95 -8.86
N PRO A 24 4.83 6.99 -9.48
CA PRO A 24 5.67 7.93 -8.73
C PRO A 24 4.86 8.79 -7.77
N TYR A 25 3.60 9.11 -8.09
CA TYR A 25 2.70 9.84 -7.20
C TYR A 25 2.35 9.00 -5.95
N VAL A 26 1.89 7.78 -6.16
CA VAL A 26 1.53 6.82 -5.10
C VAL A 26 2.76 6.47 -4.25
N ALA A 27 3.93 6.31 -4.85
CA ALA A 27 5.18 6.07 -4.13
C ALA A 27 5.55 7.25 -3.21
N ARG A 28 5.38 8.49 -3.67
CA ARG A 28 5.63 9.69 -2.84
C ARG A 28 4.66 9.73 -1.66
N VAL A 29 3.36 9.58 -1.92
CA VAL A 29 2.34 9.61 -0.87
C VAL A 29 2.52 8.46 0.14
N SER A 30 3.03 7.31 -0.30
CA SER A 30 3.31 6.19 0.60
C SER A 30 4.39 6.49 1.66
N LEU A 31 5.19 7.55 1.48
CA LEU A 31 6.23 7.98 2.43
C LEU A 31 5.69 8.95 3.49
N GLU A 32 4.54 9.56 3.26
CA GLU A 32 3.90 10.50 4.18
C GLU A 32 3.48 9.80 5.47
N MET A 33 3.40 10.57 6.57
CA MET A 33 3.15 10.01 7.90
C MET A 33 1.68 9.65 8.15
N ASN A 34 0.76 10.21 7.38
CA ASN A 34 -0.67 9.97 7.52
C ASN A 34 -1.12 8.70 6.77
N HIS A 35 -2.42 8.41 6.86
CA HIS A 35 -3.02 7.34 6.08
C HIS A 35 -2.97 7.69 4.60
N MET A 36 -2.39 6.78 3.82
CA MET A 36 -2.20 6.93 2.38
C MET A 36 -3.49 7.25 1.61
N TYR A 37 -4.67 6.81 2.07
CA TYR A 37 -5.94 7.19 1.41
C TYR A 37 -6.30 8.66 1.65
N ALA A 38 -6.02 9.20 2.84
CA ALA A 38 -6.27 10.60 3.18
C ALA A 38 -5.33 11.53 2.41
N ASP A 39 -4.04 11.17 2.32
CA ASP A 39 -3.06 11.94 1.56
C ASP A 39 -3.29 11.85 0.04
N LEU A 40 -3.87 10.75 -0.46
CA LEU A 40 -4.36 10.64 -1.84
C LEU A 40 -5.72 11.34 -2.05
N ASN A 41 -6.26 12.00 -1.02
CA ASN A 41 -7.53 12.71 -1.01
C ASN A 41 -8.75 11.82 -1.31
N PHE A 42 -8.69 10.53 -0.96
CA PHE A 42 -9.82 9.61 -1.01
C PHE A 42 -10.64 9.68 0.27
N LYS A 43 -11.98 9.60 0.14
CA LYS A 43 -12.88 9.64 1.30
C LYS A 43 -12.89 8.33 2.09
N SER A 44 -12.40 7.24 1.49
CA SER A 44 -12.39 5.92 2.10
C SER A 44 -11.29 4.99 1.59
N ARG A 45 -10.93 3.99 2.41
CA ARG A 45 -10.05 2.87 2.02
C ARG A 45 -10.59 2.09 0.81
N SER A 46 -11.91 2.00 0.67
CA SER A 46 -12.56 1.32 -0.45
C SER A 46 -12.34 2.05 -1.78
N GLU A 47 -12.40 3.38 -1.79
CA GLU A 47 -12.10 4.18 -2.99
C GLU A 47 -10.64 4.05 -3.41
N MET A 48 -9.71 4.11 -2.45
CA MET A 48 -8.30 3.82 -2.71
C MET A 48 -8.13 2.41 -3.28
N GLY A 49 -8.84 1.42 -2.74
CA GLY A 49 -8.83 0.05 -3.26
C GLY A 49 -9.29 -0.04 -4.71
N ARG A 50 -10.37 0.64 -5.08
CA ARG A 50 -10.86 0.72 -6.47
C ARG A 50 -9.86 1.42 -7.38
N PHE A 51 -9.25 2.50 -6.90
CA PHE A 51 -8.19 3.22 -7.64
C PHE A 51 -7.00 2.30 -7.91
N MET A 52 -6.53 1.57 -6.90
CA MET A 52 -5.42 0.64 -7.06
C MET A 52 -5.79 -0.54 -7.97
N MET A 53 -7.00 -1.08 -7.86
CA MET A 53 -7.49 -2.14 -8.75
C MET A 53 -7.58 -1.69 -10.22
N LYS A 54 -7.98 -0.44 -10.46
CA LYS A 54 -8.08 0.12 -11.82
C LYS A 54 -6.71 0.32 -12.48
N ASN A 55 -5.70 0.73 -11.72
CA ASN A 55 -4.39 1.13 -12.25
C ASN A 55 -3.31 0.05 -12.10
N PHE A 56 -3.44 -0.80 -11.08
CA PHE A 56 -2.53 -1.89 -10.71
C PHE A 56 -3.31 -3.18 -10.43
N PRO A 57 -4.08 -3.70 -11.41
CA PRO A 57 -5.01 -4.82 -11.19
C PRO A 57 -4.31 -6.07 -10.64
N LYS A 58 -3.20 -6.47 -11.27
CA LYS A 58 -2.40 -7.63 -10.83
C LYS A 58 -1.88 -7.50 -9.41
N LEU A 59 -1.55 -6.28 -8.98
CA LEU A 59 -1.10 -6.01 -7.62
C LEU A 59 -2.27 -6.06 -6.62
N ALA A 60 -3.45 -5.61 -7.03
CA ALA A 60 -4.66 -5.68 -6.23
C ALA A 60 -5.17 -7.11 -6.04
N GLU A 61 -4.99 -7.99 -7.03
CA GLU A 61 -5.32 -9.41 -6.93
C GLU A 61 -4.44 -10.13 -5.89
N GLN A 62 -3.17 -9.75 -5.77
CA GLN A 62 -2.23 -10.34 -4.80
C GLN A 62 -2.43 -9.83 -3.37
N LYS A 63 -3.14 -8.72 -3.20
CA LYS A 63 -3.29 -8.06 -1.90
C LYS A 63 -4.37 -8.75 -1.06
N PRO A 64 -4.07 -9.19 0.19
CA PRO A 64 -5.08 -9.66 1.13
C PRO A 64 -6.12 -8.57 1.45
N LYS A 65 -7.40 -8.94 1.57
CA LYS A 65 -8.51 -7.99 1.81
C LYS A 65 -8.33 -7.20 3.12
N GLU A 66 -7.87 -7.88 4.17
CA GLU A 66 -7.70 -7.31 5.51
C GLU A 66 -6.47 -6.41 5.63
N LYS A 67 -5.44 -6.60 4.77
CA LYS A 67 -4.18 -5.86 4.83
C LYS A 67 -4.32 -4.45 4.25
N LEU A 68 -3.70 -3.45 4.88
CA LEU A 68 -3.66 -2.07 4.37
C LEU A 68 -2.73 -1.98 3.15
N TRP A 69 -3.04 -1.08 2.21
CA TRP A 69 -2.24 -0.90 0.99
C TRP A 69 -0.81 -0.49 1.28
N LYS A 70 -0.62 0.50 2.17
CA LYS A 70 0.70 0.94 2.60
C LYS A 70 1.49 -0.26 3.15
N LYS A 71 0.97 -0.96 4.16
CA LYS A 71 1.62 -2.15 4.70
C LYS A 71 1.95 -3.20 3.61
N PHE A 72 0.99 -3.57 2.77
CA PHE A 72 1.21 -4.53 1.68
C PHE A 72 2.35 -4.13 0.72
N LEU A 73 2.41 -2.86 0.31
CA LEU A 73 3.46 -2.37 -0.59
C LEU A 73 4.85 -2.44 0.07
N TYR A 74 4.93 -2.10 1.36
CA TYR A 74 6.18 -2.13 2.11
C TYR A 74 6.64 -3.58 2.40
N ASP A 75 5.71 -4.48 2.75
CA ASP A 75 5.98 -5.91 2.86
C ASP A 75 6.55 -6.49 1.55
N MET A 76 6.00 -6.11 0.39
CA MET A 76 6.46 -6.59 -0.92
C MET A 76 7.90 -6.18 -1.25
N ILE A 77 8.37 -5.05 -0.72
CA ILE A 77 9.75 -4.59 -0.87
C ILE A 77 10.64 -4.97 0.32
N GLY A 78 10.14 -5.75 1.28
CA GLY A 78 10.87 -6.15 2.47
C GLY A 78 11.23 -4.99 3.40
N ALA A 79 10.46 -3.90 3.39
CA ALA A 79 10.70 -2.70 4.20
C ALA A 79 9.58 -2.48 5.22
N VAL A 80 9.86 -1.67 6.25
CA VAL A 80 8.86 -1.22 7.22
C VAL A 80 8.33 0.15 6.79
N ALA A 81 7.01 0.33 6.79
CA ALA A 81 6.41 1.59 6.39
C ALA A 81 6.74 2.73 7.37
N PRO A 82 7.08 3.94 6.89
CA PRO A 82 7.23 5.12 7.73
C PRO A 82 5.86 5.43 8.37
N ALA A 83 5.89 5.77 9.66
CA ALA A 83 4.73 5.91 10.56
C ALA A 83 4.15 4.62 11.15
N CYS A 84 4.71 3.42 10.89
CA CYS A 84 4.20 2.20 11.52
C CYS A 84 4.28 2.21 13.07
N GLY A 85 5.17 3.01 13.67
CA GLY A 85 5.31 3.12 15.13
C GLY A 85 4.28 4.00 15.82
N ASN A 86 3.57 4.86 15.08
CA ASN A 86 2.70 5.90 15.62
C ASN A 86 1.30 5.91 14.98
N CYS A 87 0.93 4.79 14.35
CA CYS A 87 -0.32 4.64 13.60
C CYS A 87 -1.38 3.95 14.47
N ASP A 88 -2.55 4.58 14.64
CA ASP A 88 -3.68 4.01 15.39
C ASP A 88 -4.15 2.64 14.85
N ASP A 89 -3.92 2.38 13.55
CA ASP A 89 -4.22 1.10 12.89
C ASP A 89 -3.16 0.00 13.14
N GLN A 90 -2.24 0.20 14.10
CA GLN A 90 -1.25 -0.82 14.47
C GLN A 90 -1.90 -2.15 14.85
N GLU A 91 -3.01 -2.12 15.58
CA GLU A 91 -3.73 -3.33 16.04
C GLU A 91 -4.21 -4.19 14.87
N THR A 92 -4.72 -3.56 13.80
CA THR A 92 -5.15 -4.24 12.58
C THR A 92 -3.95 -4.68 11.72
N CYS A 93 -2.82 -3.99 11.84
CA CYS A 93 -1.59 -4.32 11.14
C CYS A 93 -0.90 -5.56 11.72
N PHE A 94 -0.83 -5.73 13.04
CA PHE A 94 -0.12 -6.84 13.68
C PHE A 94 -1.00 -8.06 14.00
N LYS A 95 -2.32 -7.97 13.79
CA LYS A 95 -3.24 -9.11 14.00
C LYS A 95 -2.89 -10.39 13.24
N CYS A 96 -2.11 -10.33 12.16
CA CYS A 96 -1.61 -11.53 11.47
C CYS A 96 -0.44 -12.26 12.18
N ILE A 97 0.21 -11.68 13.19
CA ILE A 97 1.38 -12.31 13.84
C ILE A 97 0.98 -13.15 15.06
N VAL A 98 -0.22 -12.96 15.63
CA VAL A 98 -0.58 -13.57 16.92
C VAL A 98 -1.38 -14.88 16.77
N SER A 99 -1.65 -15.35 15.54
CA SER A 99 -2.45 -16.59 15.36
C SER A 99 -1.64 -17.88 15.20
N GLU A 100 -0.31 -17.86 15.29
CA GLU A 100 0.55 -19.06 15.19
C GLU A 100 1.41 -19.29 16.45
N MET A 101 0.86 -19.07 17.63
CA MET A 101 1.47 -19.54 18.89
C MET A 101 0.40 -19.90 19.93
N SER A 102 -0.53 -20.76 19.53
CA SER A 102 -1.40 -21.52 20.44
C SER A 102 -1.99 -22.71 19.69
N ALA A 103 -1.19 -23.76 19.53
CA ALA A 103 -1.62 -25.15 19.41
C ALA A 103 -0.44 -26.05 19.80
#